data_AF-A0A6P8GPS2-F1
#
_entry.id   AF-A0A6P8GPS2-F1
#
_cell.length_a   1.000
_cell.length_b   1.000
_cell.length_c   1.000
_cell.angle_alpha   90.00
_cell.angle_beta   90.00
_cell.angle_gamma   90.00
#
_symmetry.space_group_name_H-M   'P 1'
#
loop_
_entity.id
_entity.type
_entity.pdbx_description
1 polymer ?
#
loop_
_entity_poly.entity_id
_entity_poly.type
_entity_poly.pdbx_seq_one_letter_code
_entity_poly.pdbx_strand_id
1 'polypeptide(L)'
;MATGFGATCGPTPLYRSFNGSQSDEDPNGDDAWNPDRLVKCPYDPNHMIRQCRFPYHVLKCRKNHPELECDLRTCPYNARHIVLKDGLSQHMAICIDKQAVEEEIGANSELQRKYAVPISTNTLPSSEDWDKEEDSHTPPFVWGVTSQISPSPEVTNNLVPGLRTPHVLPWK
;
A
#
# COMPACT_ATOMS: atom_id res chain seq x y z
N MET A 1 23.03 30.17 73.71
CA MET A 1 22.80 28.72 73.60
C MET A 1 22.39 28.44 72.17
N ALA A 2 23.12 27.54 71.51
CA ALA A 2 23.03 27.27 70.07
C ALA A 2 21.96 26.21 69.76
N THR A 3 21.23 26.42 68.66
CA THR A 3 20.67 25.41 67.73
C THR A 3 20.20 26.20 66.50
N GLY A 4 20.60 25.98 65.25
CA GLY A 4 21.24 24.83 64.62
C GLY A 4 20.29 24.18 63.60
N PHE A 5 20.45 24.58 62.33
CA PHE A 5 20.26 23.84 61.06
C PHE A 5 18.97 23.08 60.72
N GLY A 6 18.56 23.20 59.45
CA GLY A 6 17.99 22.06 58.71
C GLY A 6 16.92 22.37 57.68
N ALA A 7 17.27 23.02 56.56
CA ALA A 7 16.45 22.92 55.34
C ALA A 7 16.73 21.55 54.70
N THR A 8 15.76 20.63 54.76
CA THR A 8 15.83 19.35 54.05
C THR A 8 14.85 19.36 52.89
N CYS A 9 15.39 19.11 51.70
CA CYS A 9 14.68 18.94 50.45
C CYS A 9 14.24 17.47 50.22
N GLY A 10 13.00 17.31 49.75
CA GLY A 10 12.51 16.20 48.91
C GLY A 10 11.88 14.97 49.62
N PRO A 11 11.11 14.11 48.89
CA PRO A 11 10.56 14.24 47.53
C PRO A 11 9.02 14.20 47.47
N THR A 12 8.44 14.76 46.41
CA THR A 12 7.06 14.51 46.00
C THR A 12 6.94 13.10 45.41
N PRO A 13 5.96 12.26 45.83
CA PRO A 13 5.69 11.01 45.14
C PRO A 13 4.89 11.31 43.87
N LEU A 14 5.59 11.37 42.74
CA LEU A 14 5.02 11.07 41.44
C LEU A 14 4.78 9.55 41.37
N TYR A 15 3.51 9.12 41.38
CA TYR A 15 3.00 8.01 40.58
C TYR A 15 1.50 7.90 40.87
N ARG A 16 0.65 8.55 40.06
CA ARG A 16 -0.77 8.25 40.07
C ARG A 16 -0.93 6.88 39.43
N SER A 17 -1.21 5.90 40.27
CA SER A 17 -1.50 4.53 39.87
C SER A 17 -2.46 4.48 38.70
N PHE A 18 -2.04 3.74 37.67
CA PHE A 18 -2.87 3.23 36.60
C PHE A 18 -3.93 2.32 37.23
N ASN A 19 -5.11 2.86 37.52
CA ASN A 19 -6.27 2.04 37.84
C ASN A 19 -6.83 1.50 36.52
N GLY A 20 -6.60 0.21 36.31
CA GLY A 20 -7.34 -0.57 35.33
C GLY A 20 -8.81 -0.75 35.74
N SER A 21 -9.60 -1.08 34.73
CA SER A 21 -10.97 -1.61 34.77
C SER A 21 -12.10 -0.58 34.76
N GLN A 22 -12.44 -0.15 33.54
CA GLN A 22 -13.83 0.01 33.15
C GLN A 22 -14.01 -0.72 31.83
N SER A 23 -14.42 -1.99 31.91
CA SER A 23 -15.08 -2.68 30.81
C SER A 23 -16.52 -2.17 30.72
N ASP A 24 -17.17 -2.48 29.60
CA ASP A 24 -18.62 -2.38 29.35
C ASP A 24 -19.04 -1.16 28.50
N GLU A 25 -18.59 -1.13 27.25
CA GLU A 25 -19.51 -1.16 26.10
C GLU A 25 -18.74 -1.44 24.78
N ASP A 26 -18.95 -2.62 24.19
CA ASP A 26 -18.49 -3.00 22.85
C ASP A 26 -19.62 -2.77 21.83
N PRO A 27 -19.64 -1.65 21.05
CA PRO A 27 -20.61 -1.46 19.98
C PRO A 27 -19.94 -1.49 18.60
N ASN A 28 -19.00 -2.40 18.37
CA ASN A 28 -18.62 -2.93 17.05
C ASN A 28 -17.36 -3.76 17.27
N GLY A 29 -17.35 -5.02 16.82
CA GLY A 29 -16.09 -5.64 16.45
C GLY A 29 -15.50 -4.81 15.33
N ASP A 30 -14.63 -3.85 15.65
CA ASP A 30 -13.92 -3.07 14.67
C ASP A 30 -12.89 -4.00 14.03
N ASP A 31 -13.32 -4.72 13.00
CA ASP A 31 -12.41 -5.45 12.14
C ASP A 31 -11.27 -4.48 11.80
N ALA A 32 -10.06 -4.78 12.28
CA ALA A 32 -8.87 -3.94 12.06
C ALA A 32 -8.59 -3.72 10.56
N TRP A 33 -9.23 -4.56 9.73
CA TRP A 33 -9.23 -4.56 8.28
C TRP A 33 -10.38 -3.81 7.61
N ASN A 34 -11.29 -3.18 8.35
CA ASN A 34 -12.40 -2.44 7.76
C ASN A 34 -11.86 -1.26 6.92
N PRO A 35 -12.09 -1.24 5.60
CA PRO A 35 -11.54 -0.23 4.70
C PRO A 35 -12.15 1.17 4.92
N ASP A 36 -13.37 1.24 5.46
CA ASP A 36 -14.09 2.49 5.71
C ASP A 36 -13.82 3.07 7.10
N ARG A 37 -13.08 2.36 7.96
CA ARG A 37 -12.63 2.86 9.26
C ARG A 37 -11.89 4.18 9.10
N LEU A 38 -12.30 5.19 9.87
CA LEU A 38 -11.63 6.50 9.87
C LEU A 38 -10.40 6.47 10.78
N VAL A 39 -9.29 6.99 10.28
CA VAL A 39 -8.02 7.18 10.98
C VAL A 39 -7.58 8.63 10.87
N LYS A 40 -6.86 9.10 11.90
CA LYS A 40 -6.39 10.49 12.00
C LYS A 40 -5.09 10.68 11.22
N CYS A 41 -4.93 11.80 10.53
CA CYS A 41 -3.67 12.12 9.85
C CYS A 41 -2.57 12.50 10.86
N PRO A 42 -1.33 11.99 10.71
CA PRO A 42 -0.18 12.43 11.49
C PRO A 42 0.30 13.85 11.17
N TYR A 43 0.01 14.36 9.97
CA TYR A 43 0.43 15.70 9.54
C TYR A 43 -0.57 16.79 9.94
N ASP A 44 -1.86 16.45 10.07
CA ASP A 44 -2.89 17.40 10.48
C ASP A 44 -3.94 16.71 11.37
N PRO A 45 -4.10 17.12 12.64
CA PRO A 45 -5.06 16.51 13.54
C PRO A 45 -6.52 16.71 13.14
N ASN A 46 -6.85 17.62 12.23
CA ASN A 46 -8.22 17.86 11.80
C ASN A 46 -8.66 16.88 10.70
N HIS A 47 -7.73 16.16 10.07
CA HIS A 47 -8.06 15.22 9.01
C HIS A 47 -8.43 13.83 9.55
N MET A 48 -9.65 13.41 9.24
CA MET A 48 -10.15 12.05 9.44
C MET A 48 -10.29 11.37 8.07
N ILE A 49 -9.51 10.31 7.82
CA ILE A 49 -9.39 9.66 6.51
C ILE A 49 -9.77 8.20 6.63
N ARG A 50 -10.48 7.68 5.64
CA ARG A 50 -10.74 6.24 5.54
C ARG A 50 -9.44 5.45 5.37
N GLN A 51 -9.38 4.29 6.00
CA GLN A 51 -8.21 3.40 5.97
C GLN A 51 -7.74 3.11 4.54
N CYS A 52 -8.68 2.85 3.62
CA CYS A 52 -8.38 2.59 2.22
C CYS A 52 -7.77 3.78 1.46
N ARG A 53 -8.03 5.02 1.89
CA ARG A 53 -7.51 6.25 1.26
C ARG A 53 -6.30 6.82 1.97
N PHE A 54 -5.95 6.30 3.14
CA PHE A 54 -4.86 6.81 3.97
C PHE A 54 -3.51 6.89 3.23
N PRO A 55 -3.05 5.86 2.48
CA PRO A 55 -1.76 5.94 1.77
C PRO A 55 -1.73 7.09 0.75
N TYR A 56 -2.80 7.24 -0.03
CA TYR A 56 -2.93 8.31 -1.02
C TYR A 56 -3.02 9.70 -0.38
N HIS A 57 -3.72 9.82 0.74
CA HIS A 57 -3.84 11.06 1.48
C HIS A 57 -2.47 11.52 2.02
N VAL A 58 -1.73 10.64 2.67
CA VAL A 58 -0.44 10.94 3.29
C VAL A 58 0.56 11.49 2.27
N LEU A 59 0.62 10.92 1.07
CA LEU A 59 1.52 11.39 0.01
C LEU A 59 1.26 12.84 -0.41
N LYS A 60 0.00 13.29 -0.36
CA LYS A 60 -0.38 14.66 -0.66
C LYS A 60 -0.22 15.57 0.55
N CYS A 61 -0.67 15.13 1.72
CA CYS A 61 -0.62 15.89 2.96
C CYS A 61 0.82 16.23 3.34
N ARG A 62 1.74 15.27 3.19
CA ARG A 62 3.18 15.47 3.46
C ARG A 62 3.76 16.67 2.71
N LYS A 63 3.42 16.84 1.44
CA LYS A 63 3.90 17.95 0.60
C LYS A 63 3.42 19.32 1.09
N ASN A 64 2.29 19.35 1.81
CA ASN A 64 1.67 20.57 2.31
C ASN A 64 2.17 20.95 3.72
N HIS A 65 2.90 20.06 4.38
CA HIS A 65 3.43 20.22 5.75
C HIS A 65 4.94 19.92 5.79
N PRO A 66 5.78 20.75 5.13
CA PRO A 66 7.23 20.53 5.06
C PRO A 66 7.91 20.54 6.44
N GLU A 67 7.34 21.25 7.42
CA GLU A 67 7.82 21.30 8.80
C GLU A 67 7.76 19.93 9.48
N LEU A 68 6.67 19.17 9.27
CA LEU A 68 6.49 17.84 9.83
C LEU A 68 7.12 16.74 8.97
N GLU A 69 7.38 16.99 7.68
CA GLU A 69 8.05 16.03 6.79
C GLU A 69 9.48 15.68 7.25
N CYS A 70 10.16 16.64 7.90
CA CYS A 70 11.50 16.40 8.45
C CYS A 70 11.48 15.47 9.67
N ASP A 71 10.39 15.55 10.44
CA ASP A 71 10.24 14.89 11.73
C ASP A 71 9.51 13.54 11.64
N LEU A 72 8.67 13.34 10.62
CA LEU A 72 7.90 12.11 10.42
C LEU A 72 8.55 11.21 9.36
N ARG A 73 8.61 9.90 9.64
CA ARG A 73 9.13 8.88 8.73
C ARG A 73 8.14 7.72 8.62
N THR A 74 8.11 7.11 7.44
CA THR A 74 7.30 5.92 7.18
C THR A 74 8.06 4.67 7.59
N CYS A 75 7.37 3.73 8.23
CA CYS A 75 7.93 2.43 8.59
C CYS A 75 8.31 1.63 7.32
N PRO A 76 9.46 0.94 7.32
CA PRO A 76 9.86 0.10 6.19
C PRO A 76 8.98 -1.14 6.00
N TYR A 77 8.31 -1.63 7.05
CA TYR A 77 7.49 -2.85 7.00
C TYR A 77 6.03 -2.57 6.63
N ASN A 78 5.50 -1.38 6.95
CA ASN A 78 4.12 -1.01 6.63
C ASN A 78 4.01 0.48 6.33
N ALA A 79 3.59 0.81 5.11
CA ALA A 79 3.44 2.18 4.65
C ALA A 79 2.36 2.99 5.38
N ARG A 80 1.47 2.33 6.14
CA ARG A 80 0.46 2.98 7.00
C ARG A 80 1.05 3.47 8.32
N HIS A 81 2.17 2.91 8.76
CA HIS A 81 2.84 3.36 9.98
C HIS A 81 3.71 4.57 9.68
N ILE A 82 3.33 5.70 10.27
CA ILE A 82 4.05 6.97 10.19
C ILE A 82 4.41 7.35 11.61
N VAL A 83 5.71 7.48 11.86
CA VAL A 83 6.29 7.58 13.19
C VAL A 83 7.26 8.76 13.21
N LEU A 84 7.46 9.35 14.37
CA LEU A 84 8.53 10.34 14.54
C LEU A 84 9.89 9.71 14.27
N LYS A 85 10.79 10.47 13.65
CA LYS A 85 12.14 10.07 13.25
C LYS A 85 12.94 9.51 14.42
N ASP A 86 12.84 10.14 15.59
CA ASP A 86 13.52 9.72 16.81
C ASP A 86 13.00 8.36 17.34
N GLY A 87 11.69 8.13 17.20
CA GLY A 87 11.02 6.90 17.64
C GLY A 87 11.04 5.76 16.62
N LEU A 88 11.57 5.98 15.41
CA LEU A 88 11.51 4.99 14.33
C LEU A 88 12.26 3.71 14.70
N SER A 89 13.44 3.82 15.30
CA SER A 89 14.25 2.67 15.73
C SER A 89 13.53 1.80 16.75
N GLN A 90 12.86 2.43 17.73
CA GLN A 90 12.06 1.72 18.73
C GLN A 90 10.84 1.06 18.08
N HIS A 91 10.14 1.78 17.19
CA HIS A 91 9.02 1.22 16.44
C HIS A 91 9.42 -0.03 15.65
N MET A 92 10.56 0.00 14.95
CA MET A 92 11.05 -1.15 14.18
C MET A 92 11.28 -2.39 15.06
N ALA A 93 11.70 -2.21 16.32
CA ALA A 93 11.91 -3.32 17.25
C ALA A 93 10.60 -3.99 17.71
N ILE A 94 9.49 -3.25 17.73
CA ILE A 94 8.18 -3.71 18.24
C ILE A 94 7.10 -3.81 17.16
N CYS A 95 7.43 -3.53 15.91
CA CYS A 95 6.46 -3.47 14.82
C CYS A 95 5.87 -4.86 14.56
N ILE A 96 4.54 -4.96 14.62
CA ILE A 96 3.80 -6.22 14.38
C ILE A 96 4.04 -6.72 12.95
N ASP A 97 4.06 -5.81 11.97
CA ASP A 97 4.27 -6.15 10.57
C ASP A 97 5.71 -6.60 10.26
N LYS A 98 6.68 -6.35 11.16
CA LYS A 98 8.05 -6.86 10.97
C LYS A 98 8.07 -8.39 10.98
N GLN A 99 7.31 -9.01 11.88
CA GLN A 99 7.34 -10.46 12.07
C GLN A 99 6.79 -11.19 10.84
N ALA A 100 5.72 -10.67 10.24
CA ALA A 100 5.13 -11.21 9.01
C ALA A 100 6.13 -11.19 7.85
N VAL A 101 6.85 -10.08 7.66
CA VAL A 101 7.85 -9.95 6.58
C VAL A 101 9.04 -10.88 6.80
N GLU A 102 9.51 -11.03 8.05
CA GLU A 102 10.65 -11.92 8.37
C GLU A 102 10.32 -13.39 8.07
N GLU A 103 9.11 -13.84 8.40
CA GLU A 103 8.63 -15.19 8.12
C GLU A 103 8.56 -15.47 6.61
N GLU A 104 8.03 -14.51 5.84
CA GLU A 104 7.98 -14.59 4.39
C GLU A 104 9.37 -14.65 3.75
N ILE A 105 10.35 -13.91 4.27
CA ILE A 105 11.73 -13.95 3.75
C ILE A 105 12.36 -15.32 3.99
N GLY A 106 12.15 -15.93 5.16
CA GLY A 106 12.61 -17.29 5.45
C GLY A 106 12.02 -18.32 4.48
N ALA A 107 10.70 -18.27 4.28
CA ALA A 107 9.99 -19.14 3.35
C ALA A 107 10.40 -18.89 1.89
N ASN A 108 10.60 -17.63 1.50
CA ASN A 108 11.02 -17.25 0.15
C ASN A 108 12.48 -17.62 -0.10
N SER A 109 13.38 -17.51 0.88
CA SER A 109 14.76 -18.01 0.74
C SER A 109 14.78 -19.51 0.45
N GLU A 110 13.93 -20.28 1.12
CA GLU A 110 13.76 -21.70 0.81
C GLU A 110 13.19 -21.91 -0.59
N LEU A 111 12.20 -21.09 -1.00
CA LEU A 111 11.62 -21.09 -2.34
C LEU A 111 12.64 -20.75 -3.44
N GLN A 112 13.46 -19.75 -3.19
CA GLN A 112 14.54 -19.31 -4.07
C GLN A 112 15.60 -20.39 -4.19
N ARG A 113 15.97 -21.10 -3.13
CA ARG A 113 16.91 -22.23 -3.25
C ARG A 113 16.34 -23.38 -4.07
N LYS A 114 15.07 -23.75 -3.88
CA LYS A 114 14.46 -24.87 -4.61
C LYS A 114 14.18 -24.56 -6.08
N TYR A 115 13.94 -23.29 -6.42
CA TYR A 115 13.69 -22.86 -7.80
C TYR A 115 14.76 -21.89 -8.30
N ALA A 116 15.98 -21.94 -7.75
CA ALA A 116 17.10 -21.12 -8.19
C ALA A 116 17.42 -21.51 -9.63
N VAL A 117 16.97 -20.71 -10.58
CA VAL A 117 17.40 -20.82 -11.97
C VAL A 117 18.79 -20.18 -12.05
N PRO A 118 19.81 -20.86 -12.58
CA PRO A 118 21.11 -20.24 -12.78
C PRO A 118 20.93 -18.99 -13.63
N ILE A 119 21.47 -17.86 -13.16
CA ILE A 119 21.46 -16.61 -13.92
C ILE A 119 22.35 -16.83 -15.14
N SER A 120 21.72 -17.19 -16.25
CA SER A 120 22.38 -17.26 -17.54
C SER A 120 22.72 -15.84 -17.98
N THR A 121 24.01 -15.49 -17.97
CA THR A 121 24.50 -14.22 -18.54
C THR A 121 24.46 -14.22 -20.07
N ASN A 122 23.95 -15.29 -20.70
CA ASN A 122 23.71 -15.30 -22.13
C ASN A 122 22.44 -14.49 -22.42
N THR A 123 22.58 -13.17 -22.49
CA THR A 123 21.71 -12.36 -23.33
C THR A 123 21.87 -12.87 -24.75
N LEU A 124 20.99 -13.79 -25.15
CA LEU A 124 20.76 -14.06 -26.56
C LEU A 124 20.43 -12.72 -27.21
N PRO A 125 21.08 -12.35 -28.33
CA PRO A 125 20.66 -11.17 -29.07
C PRO A 125 19.22 -11.39 -29.53
N SER A 126 18.27 -10.77 -28.82
CA SER A 126 16.88 -10.70 -29.28
C SER A 126 16.87 -9.77 -30.48
N SER A 127 16.61 -10.32 -31.67
CA SER A 127 16.36 -9.53 -32.87
C SER A 127 14.95 -8.92 -32.89
N GLU A 128 14.09 -9.34 -31.94
CA GLU A 128 12.73 -8.86 -31.80
C GLU A 128 12.72 -7.72 -30.78
N ASP A 129 12.62 -6.52 -31.33
CA ASP A 129 12.45 -5.26 -30.61
C ASP A 129 10.96 -4.94 -30.61
N TRP A 130 10.30 -5.16 -29.47
CA TRP A 130 8.86 -4.89 -29.31
C TRP A 130 8.52 -3.39 -29.39
N ASP A 131 9.53 -2.50 -29.31
CA ASP A 131 9.36 -1.07 -29.54
C ASP A 131 9.50 -0.69 -31.02
N LYS A 132 9.88 -1.65 -31.88
CA LYS A 132 10.01 -1.43 -33.31
C LYS A 132 8.72 -1.81 -34.03
N GLU A 133 7.70 -0.99 -33.85
CA GLU A 133 6.54 -1.02 -34.74
C GLU A 133 7.00 -0.67 -36.17
N GLU A 134 6.87 -1.63 -37.08
CA GLU A 134 7.10 -1.42 -38.51
C GLU A 134 5.83 -0.80 -39.11
N ASP A 135 5.60 0.48 -38.79
CA ASP A 135 4.45 1.28 -39.23
C ASP A 135 4.57 1.75 -40.71
N SER A 136 5.25 0.98 -41.57
CA SER A 136 5.63 1.48 -42.89
C SER A 136 4.61 1.23 -44.00
N HIS A 137 3.69 0.27 -43.88
CA HIS A 137 2.80 -0.07 -45.01
C HIS A 137 1.36 -0.51 -44.70
N THR A 138 0.87 -0.42 -43.45
CA THR A 138 -0.54 -0.71 -43.19
C THR A 138 -1.41 0.48 -43.58
N PRO A 139 -2.36 0.34 -44.53
CA PRO A 139 -3.32 1.40 -44.81
C PRO A 139 -4.11 1.69 -43.52
N PRO A 140 -4.45 2.96 -43.24
CA PRO A 140 -5.17 3.31 -42.03
C PRO A 140 -6.46 2.51 -41.96
N PHE A 141 -6.73 1.91 -40.80
CA PHE A 141 -8.02 1.27 -40.58
C PHE A 141 -9.09 2.37 -40.63
N VAL A 142 -9.97 2.31 -41.62
CA VAL A 142 -11.12 3.22 -41.72
C VAL A 142 -12.32 2.48 -41.18
N TRP A 143 -12.82 2.93 -40.03
CA TRP A 143 -14.01 2.36 -39.42
C TRP A 143 -15.21 2.53 -40.38
N GLY A 144 -15.78 1.42 -40.84
CA GLY A 144 -16.96 1.41 -41.70
C GLY A 144 -16.72 1.21 -43.21
N VAL A 145 -15.50 0.90 -43.66
CA VAL A 145 -15.22 0.59 -45.08
C VAL A 145 -14.73 -0.86 -45.23
N THR A 146 -15.54 -1.72 -45.85
CA THR A 146 -15.12 -3.04 -46.32
C THR A 146 -14.57 -2.91 -47.74
N SER A 147 -13.25 -2.96 -47.88
CA SER A 147 -12.62 -3.18 -49.19
C SER A 147 -12.72 -4.66 -49.55
N GLN A 148 -13.31 -4.94 -50.70
CA GLN A 148 -13.52 -6.28 -51.24
C GLN A 148 -12.17 -6.99 -51.48
N ILE A 149 -11.82 -7.93 -50.62
CA ILE A 149 -10.69 -8.85 -50.84
C ILE A 149 -11.27 -10.26 -50.91
N SER A 150 -11.08 -10.91 -52.05
CA SER A 150 -11.53 -12.27 -52.39
C SER A 150 -10.59 -13.35 -51.78
N PRO A 151 -10.94 -14.65 -51.84
CA PRO A 151 -11.43 -15.42 -50.69
C PRO A 151 -10.37 -16.35 -50.08
N SER A 152 -10.32 -16.45 -48.74
CA SER A 152 -9.64 -17.54 -48.02
C SER A 152 -10.04 -17.56 -46.53
N PRO A 153 -10.00 -18.72 -45.87
CA PRO A 153 -10.87 -19.88 -46.03
C PRO A 153 -12.15 -19.73 -45.18
N GLU A 154 -13.19 -20.49 -45.52
CA GLU A 154 -14.47 -20.46 -44.81
C GLU A 154 -14.32 -20.84 -43.32
N VAL A 155 -14.43 -19.86 -42.43
CA VAL A 155 -14.84 -20.11 -41.05
C VAL A 155 -16.33 -19.83 -40.98
N THR A 156 -17.13 -20.90 -40.99
CA THR A 156 -18.59 -20.83 -40.94
C THR A 156 -19.05 -20.45 -39.53
N ASN A 157 -18.94 -19.17 -39.18
CA ASN A 157 -19.65 -18.63 -38.02
C ASN A 157 -21.10 -18.39 -38.41
N ASN A 158 -21.92 -19.44 -38.32
CA ASN A 158 -23.37 -19.36 -38.42
C ASN A 158 -23.94 -18.66 -37.17
N LEU A 159 -23.83 -17.33 -37.13
CA LEU A 159 -24.56 -16.51 -36.17
C LEU A 159 -25.93 -16.17 -36.77
N VAL A 160 -26.98 -16.66 -36.12
CA VAL A 160 -28.37 -16.38 -36.50
C VAL A 160 -28.61 -14.86 -36.49
N PRO A 161 -29.19 -14.27 -37.56
CA PRO A 161 -29.52 -12.85 -37.58
C PRO A 161 -30.55 -12.51 -36.49
N GLY A 162 -30.20 -11.64 -35.54
CA GLY A 162 -31.16 -11.10 -34.56
C GLY A 162 -30.64 -10.89 -33.15
N LEU A 163 -29.42 -11.32 -32.80
CA LEU A 163 -28.86 -11.06 -31.47
C LEU A 163 -28.32 -9.62 -31.39
N ARG A 164 -29.15 -8.71 -30.87
CA ARG A 164 -28.67 -7.40 -30.39
C ARG A 164 -27.81 -7.61 -29.14
N THR A 165 -26.69 -6.91 -29.09
CA THR A 165 -25.90 -6.75 -27.87
C THR A 165 -26.74 -6.08 -26.78
N PRO A 166 -26.68 -6.56 -25.53
CA PRO A 166 -27.43 -5.97 -24.43
C PRO A 166 -26.97 -4.52 -24.18
N HIS A 167 -27.94 -3.62 -24.02
CA HIS A 167 -27.75 -2.17 -23.90
C HIS A 167 -27.14 -1.72 -22.56
N VAL A 168 -26.77 -2.64 -21.67
CA VAL A 168 -26.17 -2.30 -20.37
C VAL A 168 -25.02 -3.25 -20.07
N LEU A 169 -23.84 -2.67 -19.86
CA LEU A 169 -22.64 -3.38 -19.42
C LEU A 169 -22.77 -3.75 -17.93
N PRO A 170 -22.24 -4.91 -17.51
CA PRO A 170 -22.54 -5.50 -16.21
C PRO A 170 -21.76 -4.89 -15.03
N TRP A 171 -21.02 -3.80 -15.23
CA TRP A 171 -20.24 -3.17 -14.16
C TRP A 171 -20.92 -1.86 -13.76
N LYS A 172 -21.45 -1.87 -12.54
CA LYS A 172 -21.99 -0.71 -11.83
C LYS A 172 -21.19 -0.54 -10.55
#